data_AF-F6HXJ6-F1
#
_entry.id   AF-F6HXJ6-F1
#
_cell.length_a   1.000
_cell.length_b   1.000
_cell.length_c   1.000
_cell.angle_alpha   90.00
_cell.angle_beta   90.00
_cell.angle_gamma   90.00
#
_symmetry.space_group_name_H-M   'P 1'
#
loop_
_entity.id
_entity.type
_entity.pdbx_description
1 polymer ?
#
loop_
_entity_poly.entity_id
_entity_poly.type
_entity_poly.pdbx_seq_one_letter_code
_entity_poly.pdbx_strand_id
1 'polypeptide(L)'
;MLFFPFSKSCPTAKPVFPNLHSSLSDSFSGSQSFSFNPQTGFNLRPKSLQIRAMEASLDYHFGTQLQTHIKTPTSLKIAIIGFDNFDQFLAKTFVSQGHTVLAHSRSNYSNTAAKLGISFFSDPHNLCEEHPKVVMLCTLILSTKSVLKSIPFHRLRRSTLFVDALSVKEFPRSLFLEILPEEFDILYTHPMFGPESGKNGWVGLTFMCDKVRIGNDDLRISRCGRFLDVFAREGVQNGRDELCV
;
A
#
# COMPACT_ATOMS: atom_id res chain seq x y z
N MET A 1 -12.61 -30.26 -45.72
CA MET A 1 -12.26 -29.37 -46.84
C MET A 1 -13.43 -28.43 -47.08
N LEU A 2 -13.49 -27.29 -46.37
CA LEU A 2 -14.44 -26.20 -46.64
C LEU A 2 -13.73 -24.89 -46.30
N PHE A 3 -13.48 -24.12 -47.35
CA PHE A 3 -12.81 -22.82 -47.36
C PHE A 3 -13.77 -21.70 -46.92
N PHE A 4 -13.30 -20.78 -46.08
CA PHE A 4 -13.86 -19.43 -45.95
C PHE A 4 -12.72 -18.41 -46.14
N PRO A 5 -12.97 -17.29 -46.86
CA PRO A 5 -11.89 -16.43 -47.33
C PRO A 5 -11.49 -15.35 -46.32
N PHE A 6 -10.19 -15.10 -46.30
CA PHE A 6 -9.50 -13.95 -45.72
C PHE A 6 -10.04 -12.62 -46.27
N SER A 7 -10.44 -11.70 -45.40
CA SER A 7 -10.59 -10.28 -45.73
C SER A 7 -9.40 -9.48 -45.23
N LYS A 8 -8.90 -8.60 -46.10
CA LYS A 8 -7.64 -7.88 -46.00
C LYS A 8 -7.74 -6.68 -45.06
N SER A 9 -6.73 -6.53 -44.21
CA SER A 9 -6.42 -5.35 -43.40
C SER A 9 -6.00 -4.15 -44.26
N CYS A 10 -6.52 -2.97 -43.95
CA CYS A 10 -6.06 -1.67 -44.47
C CYS A 10 -5.29 -0.93 -43.35
N PRO A 11 -4.10 -0.34 -43.59
CA PRO A 11 -3.30 0.28 -42.54
C PRO A 11 -3.72 1.74 -42.27
N THR A 12 -3.84 2.07 -40.98
CA THR A 12 -4.09 3.42 -40.46
C THR A 12 -2.81 4.26 -40.40
N ALA A 13 -2.95 5.54 -40.75
CA ALA A 13 -1.91 6.55 -40.80
C ALA A 13 -1.35 6.92 -39.41
N LYS A 14 -0.05 7.21 -39.35
CA LYS A 14 0.62 7.86 -38.20
C LYS A 14 0.72 9.37 -38.46
N PRO A 15 0.36 10.25 -37.51
CA PRO A 15 0.78 11.64 -37.56
C PRO A 15 2.16 11.81 -36.91
N VAL A 16 3.02 12.53 -37.64
CA VAL A 16 4.36 12.99 -37.25
C VAL A 16 4.22 14.31 -36.49
N PHE A 17 4.86 14.42 -35.32
CA PHE A 17 5.02 15.70 -34.60
C PHE A 17 6.28 16.43 -35.10
N PRO A 18 6.24 17.74 -35.39
CA PRO A 18 7.44 18.50 -35.68
C PRO A 18 8.14 18.95 -34.39
N ASN A 19 9.43 18.63 -34.31
CA ASN A 19 10.37 19.21 -33.35
C ASN A 19 10.64 20.68 -33.70
N LEU A 20 10.51 21.59 -32.73
CA LEU A 20 10.99 22.96 -32.85
C LEU A 20 12.32 23.10 -32.11
N HIS A 21 13.37 23.35 -32.87
CA HIS A 21 14.70 23.71 -32.44
C HIS A 21 14.78 25.25 -32.39
N SER A 22 15.25 25.83 -31.29
CA SER A 22 15.80 27.20 -31.31
C SER A 22 16.99 27.31 -30.37
N SER A 23 18.15 27.14 -30.97
CA SER A 23 19.45 27.63 -30.53
C SER A 23 19.50 29.15 -30.58
N LEU A 24 19.96 29.80 -29.53
CA LEU A 24 20.63 31.11 -29.60
C LEU A 24 21.75 31.14 -28.57
N SER A 25 22.96 31.17 -29.10
CA SER A 25 24.23 31.51 -28.44
C SER A 25 24.28 33.01 -28.16
N ASP A 26 24.98 33.41 -27.09
CA ASP A 26 26.03 34.44 -27.18
C ASP A 26 26.93 34.40 -25.94
N SER A 27 28.24 34.49 -26.19
CA SER A 27 29.34 34.45 -25.24
C SER A 27 30.12 35.77 -25.35
N PHE A 28 30.53 36.39 -24.25
CA PHE A 28 31.68 37.33 -24.11
C PHE A 28 31.83 37.61 -22.60
N SER A 29 32.77 37.02 -21.86
CA SER A 29 34.21 37.31 -21.73
C SER A 29 34.55 38.72 -21.21
N GLY A 30 35.15 38.81 -20.02
CA GLY A 30 35.85 40.03 -19.56
C GLY A 30 36.03 40.13 -18.04
N SER A 31 37.28 40.15 -17.60
CA SER A 31 37.75 40.01 -16.22
C SER A 31 38.44 41.27 -15.70
N GLN A 32 38.49 41.44 -14.36
CA GLN A 32 39.39 42.30 -13.56
C GLN A 32 39.17 43.83 -13.65
N SER A 33 39.49 44.70 -12.69
CA SER A 33 39.57 44.72 -11.22
C SER A 33 39.99 46.15 -10.81
N PHE A 34 39.56 46.56 -9.62
CA PHE A 34 40.12 47.61 -8.73
C PHE A 34 39.76 49.10 -8.86
N SER A 35 39.48 49.62 -7.66
CA SER A 35 39.78 50.95 -7.10
C SER A 35 38.73 52.04 -7.26
N PHE A 36 37.95 52.29 -6.19
CA PHE A 36 37.62 53.66 -5.78
C PHE A 36 37.55 53.79 -4.25
N ASN A 37 38.27 54.80 -3.76
CA ASN A 37 38.40 55.22 -2.37
C ASN A 37 37.22 56.14 -1.97
N PRO A 38 36.69 56.12 -0.73
CA PRO A 38 35.44 56.78 -0.38
C PRO A 38 35.63 58.06 0.46
N GLN A 39 34.93 59.13 0.10
CA GLN A 39 34.55 60.28 0.94
C GLN A 39 33.30 60.89 0.27
N THR A 40 32.18 61.28 0.89
CA THR A 40 31.74 61.56 2.26
C THR A 40 30.23 61.86 2.17
N GLY A 41 29.43 61.51 3.18
CA GLY A 41 28.16 62.23 3.42
C GLY A 41 26.92 61.39 3.76
N PHE A 42 26.72 61.21 5.07
CA PHE A 42 25.43 61.12 5.78
C PHE A 42 24.40 60.05 5.37
N ASN A 43 24.24 58.99 6.18
CA ASN A 43 23.19 58.97 7.22
C ASN A 43 23.06 57.60 7.93
N LEU A 44 22.96 57.69 9.27
CA LEU A 44 22.39 56.72 10.22
C LEU A 44 23.10 55.36 10.40
N ARG A 45 23.70 55.20 11.59
CA ARG A 45 24.27 53.94 12.10
C ARG A 45 23.16 52.96 12.52
N PRO A 46 23.20 51.70 12.08
CA PRO A 46 22.85 50.57 12.93
C PRO A 46 24.12 49.81 13.30
N LYS A 47 24.29 49.56 14.60
CA LYS A 47 25.42 48.85 15.19
C LYS A 47 25.52 47.42 14.63
N SER A 48 26.76 46.96 14.44
CA SER A 48 27.09 45.57 14.06
C SER A 48 26.41 44.56 14.99
N LEU A 49 25.50 43.76 14.45
CA LEU A 49 24.95 42.59 15.14
C LEU A 49 25.97 41.45 15.02
N GLN A 50 26.82 41.29 16.02
CA GLN A 50 27.45 40.00 16.29
C GLN A 50 26.36 39.06 16.77
N ILE A 51 26.06 38.03 15.99
CA ILE A 51 25.20 36.93 16.44
C ILE A 51 26.03 36.14 17.46
N ARG A 52 25.90 36.49 18.74
CA ARG A 52 26.38 35.67 19.86
C ARG A 52 25.30 34.65 20.18
N ALA A 53 25.67 33.38 20.17
CA ALA A 53 24.85 32.31 20.72
C ALA A 53 24.45 32.67 22.17
N MET A 54 23.14 32.77 22.42
CA MET A 54 22.61 32.82 23.78
C MET A 54 22.10 31.42 24.12
N GLU A 55 22.86 30.78 24.99
CA GLU A 55 22.46 29.61 25.75
C GLU A 55 21.39 30.04 26.76
N ALA A 56 20.15 29.58 26.54
CA ALA A 56 19.08 29.71 27.51
C ALA A 56 18.94 28.36 28.23
N SER A 57 19.60 28.29 29.39
CA SER A 57 19.40 27.28 30.41
C SER A 57 17.94 27.27 30.89
N LEU A 58 17.30 26.11 30.87
CA LEU A 58 16.09 25.84 31.65
C LEU A 58 16.18 24.41 32.19
N ASP A 59 16.75 24.28 33.38
CA ASP A 59 16.67 23.07 34.18
C ASP A 59 15.31 22.97 34.86
N TYR A 60 14.61 21.89 34.50
CA TYR A 60 13.65 21.10 35.29
C TYR A 60 12.50 21.79 36.06
N HIS A 61 11.27 21.51 35.59
CA HIS A 61 10.20 21.09 36.51
C HIS A 61 9.58 19.77 36.04
N PHE A 62 9.46 18.86 36.99
CA PHE A 62 9.08 17.46 36.89
C PHE A 62 7.65 17.26 36.32
N GLY A 63 7.50 16.36 35.35
CA GLY A 63 6.22 15.70 35.04
C GLY A 63 5.44 16.22 33.82
N THR A 64 5.67 15.62 32.65
CA THR A 64 4.68 14.83 31.88
C THR A 64 5.27 14.48 30.52
N GLN A 65 5.26 13.20 30.20
CA GLN A 65 5.78 12.66 28.95
C GLN A 65 4.97 13.18 27.76
N LEU A 66 5.52 14.14 27.02
CA LEU A 66 5.04 14.44 25.67
C LEU A 66 6.12 14.04 24.67
N GLN A 67 6.29 12.72 24.54
CA GLN A 67 6.89 12.15 23.36
C GLN A 67 6.00 12.57 22.19
N THR A 68 6.53 13.40 21.31
CA THR A 68 5.98 13.63 19.97
C THR A 68 6.12 12.33 19.17
N HIS A 69 5.40 11.31 19.62
CA HIS A 69 5.14 10.10 18.90
C HIS A 69 4.31 10.53 17.70
N ILE A 70 4.92 10.62 16.53
CA ILE A 70 4.16 10.54 15.29
C ILE A 70 3.43 9.19 15.40
N LYS A 71 2.16 9.22 15.85
CA LYS A 71 1.30 8.04 15.88
C LYS A 71 1.19 7.60 14.43
N THR A 72 1.91 6.55 14.06
CA THR A 72 1.64 5.89 12.77
C THR A 72 0.15 5.53 12.79
N PRO A 73 -0.62 5.90 11.75
CA PRO A 73 -2.04 5.58 11.74
C PRO A 73 -2.19 4.08 11.84
N THR A 74 -2.92 3.61 12.85
CA THR A 74 -3.20 2.18 13.11
C THR A 74 -4.09 1.57 12.03
N SER A 75 -4.75 2.39 11.21
CA SER A 75 -5.58 1.96 10.08
C SER A 75 -4.78 1.55 8.85
N LEU A 76 -5.14 0.39 8.28
CA LEU A 76 -4.61 -0.12 7.02
C LEU A 76 -5.56 0.21 5.88
N LYS A 77 -5.02 0.35 4.66
CA LYS A 77 -5.79 0.30 3.41
C LYS A 77 -5.66 -1.12 2.87
N ILE A 78 -6.75 -1.88 2.94
CA ILE A 78 -6.81 -3.31 2.64
C ILE A 78 -7.64 -3.49 1.36
N ALA A 79 -7.06 -4.08 0.33
CA ALA A 79 -7.79 -4.50 -0.86
C ALA A 79 -8.14 -5.98 -0.74
N ILE A 80 -9.39 -6.33 -1.03
CA ILE A 80 -9.89 -7.70 -1.08
C ILE A 80 -10.16 -8.06 -2.54
N ILE A 81 -9.55 -9.14 -3.04
CA ILE A 81 -9.77 -9.66 -4.38
C ILE A 81 -10.46 -11.03 -4.27
N GLY A 82 -11.68 -11.11 -4.76
CA GLY A 82 -12.65 -12.15 -4.38
C GLY A 82 -13.49 -11.62 -3.22
N PHE A 83 -14.73 -11.23 -3.50
CA PHE A 83 -15.59 -10.51 -2.54
C PHE A 83 -16.89 -11.28 -2.30
N ASP A 84 -16.75 -12.55 -1.95
CA ASP A 84 -17.86 -13.46 -1.73
C ASP A 84 -18.34 -13.38 -0.27
N ASN A 85 -19.29 -14.23 0.12
CA ASN A 85 -19.96 -14.13 1.44
C ASN A 85 -18.98 -14.18 2.62
N PHE A 86 -17.93 -15.00 2.52
CA PHE A 86 -16.89 -15.12 3.55
C PHE A 86 -16.07 -13.84 3.67
N ASP A 87 -15.72 -13.23 2.55
CA ASP A 87 -14.84 -12.06 2.51
C ASP A 87 -15.60 -10.80 2.92
N GLN A 88 -16.87 -10.72 2.54
CA GLN A 88 -17.79 -9.71 3.06
C GLN A 88 -17.94 -9.81 4.57
N PHE A 89 -17.90 -11.02 5.13
CA PHE A 89 -17.92 -11.23 6.58
C PHE A 89 -16.65 -10.72 7.26
N LEU A 90 -15.46 -11.01 6.71
CA LEU A 90 -14.21 -10.44 7.22
C LEU A 90 -14.14 -8.92 7.05
N ALA A 91 -14.60 -8.41 5.90
CA ALA A 91 -14.56 -7.00 5.56
C ALA A 91 -15.40 -6.14 6.51
N LYS A 92 -16.51 -6.66 7.05
CA LYS A 92 -17.30 -5.97 8.10
C LYS A 92 -16.44 -5.63 9.31
N THR A 93 -15.61 -6.56 9.77
CA THR A 93 -14.70 -6.35 10.89
C THR A 93 -13.58 -5.40 10.53
N PHE A 94 -13.04 -5.49 9.30
CA PHE A 94 -12.00 -4.55 8.86
C PHE A 94 -12.52 -3.10 8.90
N VAL A 95 -13.73 -2.88 8.39
CA VAL A 95 -14.38 -1.56 8.42
C VAL A 95 -14.71 -1.13 9.85
N SER A 96 -15.26 -2.02 10.70
CA SER A 96 -15.62 -1.69 12.08
C SER A 96 -14.41 -1.29 12.93
N GLN A 97 -13.24 -1.86 12.65
CA GLN A 97 -11.98 -1.50 13.29
C GLN A 97 -11.31 -0.24 12.69
N GLY A 98 -11.95 0.41 11.71
CA GLY A 98 -11.50 1.67 11.12
C GLY A 98 -10.48 1.53 9.98
N HIS A 99 -10.39 0.36 9.35
CA HIS A 99 -9.58 0.20 8.14
C HIS A 99 -10.32 0.69 6.90
N THR A 100 -9.55 1.22 5.94
CA THR A 100 -10.09 1.52 4.61
C THR A 100 -10.09 0.24 3.81
N VAL A 101 -11.26 -0.20 3.36
CA VAL A 101 -11.40 -1.45 2.59
C VAL A 101 -11.79 -1.13 1.16
N LEU A 102 -11.07 -1.75 0.23
CA LEU A 102 -11.36 -1.75 -1.20
C LEU A 102 -11.71 -3.17 -1.61
N ALA A 103 -12.61 -3.34 -2.58
CA ALA A 103 -13.01 -4.65 -3.06
C ALA A 103 -12.96 -4.73 -4.58
N HIS A 104 -12.53 -5.88 -5.08
CA HIS A 104 -12.66 -6.28 -6.48
C HIS A 104 -13.13 -7.74 -6.54
N SER A 105 -14.04 -8.03 -7.45
CA SER A 105 -14.43 -9.40 -7.78
C SER A 105 -14.87 -9.46 -9.24
N ARG A 106 -14.86 -10.68 -9.81
CA ARG A 106 -15.40 -10.94 -11.15
C ARG A 106 -16.89 -10.60 -11.23
N SER A 107 -17.63 -10.93 -10.17
CA SER A 107 -19.06 -10.61 -10.07
C SER A 107 -19.25 -9.20 -9.51
N ASN A 108 -20.31 -8.51 -9.93
CA ASN A 108 -20.59 -7.17 -9.45
C ASN A 108 -21.20 -7.21 -8.03
N TYR A 109 -20.45 -6.71 -7.05
CA TYR A 109 -20.89 -6.57 -5.66
C TYR A 109 -20.94 -5.09 -5.22
N SER A 110 -21.01 -4.13 -6.15
CA SER A 110 -20.98 -2.70 -5.84
C SER A 110 -22.01 -2.27 -4.79
N ASN A 111 -23.25 -2.74 -4.92
CA ASN A 111 -24.33 -2.44 -3.98
C ASN A 111 -24.07 -3.02 -2.59
N THR A 112 -23.54 -4.24 -2.51
CA THR A 112 -23.21 -4.89 -1.23
C THR A 112 -22.03 -4.20 -0.56
N ALA A 113 -20.98 -3.89 -1.33
CA ALA A 113 -19.83 -3.14 -0.85
C ALA A 113 -20.22 -1.75 -0.34
N ALA A 114 -21.07 -1.02 -1.07
CA ALA A 114 -21.56 0.30 -0.66
C ALA A 114 -22.31 0.25 0.68
N LYS A 115 -23.15 -0.76 0.90
CA LYS A 115 -23.84 -0.98 2.19
C LYS A 115 -22.88 -1.22 3.36
N LEU A 116 -21.69 -1.74 3.08
CA LEU A 116 -20.64 -2.00 4.06
C LEU A 116 -19.64 -0.83 4.18
N GLY A 117 -19.82 0.27 3.45
CA GLY A 117 -18.86 1.39 3.43
C GLY A 117 -17.56 1.06 2.68
N ILE A 118 -17.61 0.12 1.73
CA ILE A 118 -16.45 -0.39 0.98
C ILE A 118 -16.47 0.16 -0.44
N SER A 119 -15.32 0.63 -0.92
CA SER A 119 -15.16 1.07 -2.32
C SER A 119 -14.96 -0.15 -3.22
N PHE A 120 -15.90 -0.39 -4.13
CA PHE A 120 -15.83 -1.49 -5.09
C PHE A 120 -15.28 -1.04 -6.44
N PHE A 121 -14.34 -1.81 -7.00
CA PHE A 121 -13.70 -1.56 -8.27
C PHE A 121 -13.96 -2.73 -9.22
N SER A 122 -14.55 -2.45 -10.38
CA SER A 122 -14.76 -3.46 -11.42
C SER A 122 -13.46 -3.83 -12.16
N ASP A 123 -12.47 -2.93 -12.17
CA ASP A 123 -11.18 -3.13 -12.82
C ASP A 123 -10.06 -3.23 -11.78
N PRO A 124 -9.27 -4.33 -11.77
CA PRO A 124 -8.14 -4.48 -10.84
C PRO A 124 -7.07 -3.39 -11.01
N HIS A 125 -6.95 -2.76 -12.18
CA HIS A 125 -6.00 -1.65 -12.37
C HIS A 125 -6.34 -0.46 -11.49
N ASN A 126 -7.59 -0.01 -11.51
CA ASN A 126 -8.06 1.09 -10.68
C ASN A 126 -7.92 0.78 -9.19
N LEU A 127 -8.17 -0.47 -8.78
CA LEU A 127 -7.92 -0.89 -7.40
C LEU A 127 -6.43 -0.80 -7.02
N CYS A 128 -5.51 -1.13 -7.93
CA CYS A 128 -4.07 -1.06 -7.65
C CYS A 128 -3.54 0.38 -7.60
N GLU A 129 -4.12 1.31 -8.36
CA GLU A 129 -3.81 2.75 -8.29
C GLU A 129 -4.13 3.37 -6.92
N GLU A 130 -5.04 2.77 -6.16
CA GLU A 130 -5.32 3.18 -4.78
C GLU A 130 -4.18 2.84 -3.81
N HIS A 131 -3.14 2.15 -4.27
CA HIS A 131 -1.96 1.75 -3.50
C HIS A 131 -2.31 1.12 -2.14
N PRO A 132 -3.11 0.03 -2.11
CA PRO A 132 -3.39 -0.67 -0.87
C PRO A 132 -2.08 -1.16 -0.21
N LYS A 133 -2.05 -1.08 1.12
CA LYS A 133 -0.93 -1.61 1.91
C LYS A 133 -0.98 -3.13 1.97
N VAL A 134 -2.19 -3.69 1.99
CA VAL A 134 -2.45 -5.12 2.05
C VAL A 134 -3.37 -5.50 0.89
N VAL A 135 -3.04 -6.57 0.17
CA VAL A 135 -3.90 -7.20 -0.84
C VAL A 135 -4.22 -8.61 -0.36
N MET A 136 -5.47 -8.84 0.01
CA MET A 136 -5.97 -10.14 0.45
C MET A 136 -6.62 -10.87 -0.73
N LEU A 137 -6.12 -12.06 -1.06
CA LEU A 137 -6.68 -12.94 -2.07
C LEU A 137 -7.63 -13.94 -1.43
N CYS A 138 -8.86 -13.91 -1.91
CA CYS A 138 -9.98 -14.70 -1.42
C CYS A 138 -10.73 -15.37 -2.57
N THR A 139 -9.99 -15.88 -3.55
CA THR A 139 -10.57 -16.47 -4.76
C THR A 139 -10.75 -17.97 -4.61
N LEU A 140 -11.44 -18.64 -5.52
CA LEU A 140 -11.41 -20.11 -5.55
C LEU A 140 -10.00 -20.60 -5.93
N ILE A 141 -9.52 -21.67 -5.30
CA ILE A 141 -8.19 -22.27 -5.53
C ILE A 141 -7.85 -22.47 -7.02
N LEU A 142 -8.84 -22.87 -7.82
CA LEU A 142 -8.68 -23.12 -9.26
C LEU A 142 -8.48 -21.83 -10.07
N SER A 143 -8.95 -20.70 -9.55
CA SER A 143 -8.87 -19.38 -10.19
C SER A 143 -7.66 -18.58 -9.70
N THR A 144 -7.06 -18.93 -8.55
CA THR A 144 -6.00 -18.16 -7.90
C THR A 144 -4.81 -17.87 -8.83
N LYS A 145 -4.34 -18.86 -9.60
CA LYS A 145 -3.23 -18.68 -10.55
C LYS A 145 -3.56 -17.64 -11.63
N SER A 146 -4.76 -17.71 -12.19
CA SER A 146 -5.21 -16.77 -13.22
C SER A 146 -5.36 -15.36 -12.65
N VAL A 147 -5.97 -15.24 -11.48
CA VAL A 147 -6.17 -13.95 -10.80
C VAL A 147 -4.84 -13.31 -10.44
N LEU A 148 -3.92 -14.04 -9.81
CA LEU A 148 -2.57 -13.54 -9.49
C LEU A 148 -1.86 -12.97 -10.73
N LYS A 149 -1.90 -13.70 -11.85
CA LYS A 149 -1.28 -13.25 -13.10
C LYS A 149 -1.94 -12.02 -13.71
N SER A 150 -3.20 -11.75 -13.39
CA SER A 150 -3.93 -10.58 -13.90
C SER A 150 -3.68 -9.31 -13.08
N ILE A 151 -3.08 -9.43 -11.88
CA ILE A 151 -2.83 -8.27 -11.01
C ILE A 151 -1.71 -7.42 -11.62
N PRO A 152 -1.93 -6.11 -11.83
CA PRO A 152 -0.91 -5.21 -12.37
C PRO A 152 0.10 -4.82 -11.28
N PHE A 153 1.02 -5.74 -10.93
CA PHE A 153 1.98 -5.58 -9.83
C PHE A 153 2.80 -4.28 -9.91
N HIS A 154 3.08 -3.79 -11.11
CA HIS A 154 3.83 -2.54 -11.34
C HIS A 154 3.14 -1.28 -10.78
N ARG A 155 1.83 -1.33 -10.52
CA ARG A 155 1.06 -0.23 -9.91
C ARG A 155 1.05 -0.28 -8.38
N LEU A 156 1.48 -1.40 -7.80
CA LEU A 156 1.54 -1.58 -6.35
C LEU A 156 2.89 -1.09 -5.81
N ARG A 157 2.90 -0.75 -4.52
CA ARG A 157 4.15 -0.44 -3.84
C ARG A 157 4.92 -1.74 -3.62
N ARG A 158 6.23 -1.72 -3.82
CA ARG A 158 7.09 -2.90 -3.60
C ARG A 158 6.97 -3.50 -2.21
N SER A 159 6.56 -2.71 -1.21
CA SER A 159 6.33 -3.18 0.17
C SER A 159 4.88 -3.64 0.42
N THR A 160 4.06 -3.88 -0.60
CA THR A 160 2.68 -4.34 -0.38
C THR A 160 2.69 -5.77 0.17
N LEU A 161 1.85 -6.02 1.16
CA LEU A 161 1.65 -7.34 1.76
C LEU A 161 0.55 -8.09 1.02
N PHE A 162 0.89 -9.23 0.44
CA PHE A 162 -0.08 -10.18 -0.10
C PHE A 162 -0.48 -11.18 0.97
N VAL A 163 -1.78 -11.32 1.17
CA VAL A 163 -2.37 -12.23 2.13
C VAL A 163 -3.18 -13.27 1.39
N ASP A 164 -2.91 -14.54 1.66
CA ASP A 164 -3.75 -15.64 1.21
C ASP A 164 -4.74 -16.01 2.31
N ALA A 165 -6.02 -16.12 1.98
CA ALA A 165 -7.07 -16.58 2.90
C ALA A 165 -7.69 -17.92 2.46
N LEU A 166 -7.02 -18.66 1.57
CA LEU A 166 -7.54 -19.91 1.00
C LEU A 166 -7.54 -21.04 2.04
N SER A 167 -8.58 -21.87 1.98
CA SER A 167 -8.84 -22.96 2.94
C SER A 167 -7.99 -24.23 2.74
N VAL A 168 -7.11 -24.27 1.74
CA VAL A 168 -6.32 -25.47 1.39
C VAL A 168 -4.84 -25.12 1.32
N LYS A 169 -4.01 -25.73 2.18
CA LYS A 169 -2.71 -25.15 2.60
C LYS A 169 -1.48 -25.45 1.74
N GLU A 170 -1.52 -26.38 0.79
CA GLU A 170 -0.28 -26.79 0.09
C GLU A 170 -0.15 -26.26 -1.34
N PHE A 171 -1.25 -26.15 -2.08
CA PHE A 171 -1.22 -25.69 -3.48
C PHE A 171 -1.00 -24.17 -3.65
N PRO A 172 -1.50 -23.28 -2.77
CA PRO A 172 -1.29 -21.83 -2.90
C PRO A 172 0.14 -21.35 -2.64
N ARG A 173 0.90 -22.05 -1.75
CA ARG A 173 2.21 -21.58 -1.27
C ARG A 173 3.23 -21.42 -2.38
N SER A 174 3.37 -22.44 -3.21
CA SER A 174 4.28 -22.43 -4.35
C SER A 174 3.87 -21.39 -5.40
N LEU A 175 2.56 -21.17 -5.60
CA LEU A 175 2.06 -20.22 -6.59
C LEU A 175 2.41 -18.76 -6.27
N PHE A 176 2.29 -18.34 -5.01
CA PHE A 176 2.66 -16.97 -4.64
C PHE A 176 4.16 -16.76 -4.81
N LEU A 177 4.98 -17.73 -4.39
CA LEU A 177 6.44 -17.65 -4.54
C LEU A 177 6.88 -17.68 -6.01
N GLU A 178 6.19 -18.43 -6.87
CA GLU A 178 6.44 -18.50 -8.32
C GLU A 178 6.06 -17.19 -9.04
N ILE A 179 4.93 -16.57 -8.66
CA ILE A 179 4.30 -15.49 -9.45
C ILE A 179 4.59 -14.10 -8.89
N LEU A 180 4.60 -13.93 -7.57
CA LEU A 180 4.80 -12.61 -6.97
C LEU A 180 6.28 -12.21 -7.03
N PRO A 181 6.58 -10.98 -7.50
CA PRO A 181 7.93 -10.42 -7.42
C PRO A 181 8.51 -10.50 -6.01
N GLU A 182 9.83 -10.68 -5.92
CA GLU A 182 10.55 -10.96 -4.66
C GLU A 182 10.35 -9.86 -3.61
N GLU A 183 10.13 -8.63 -4.06
CA GLU A 183 10.02 -7.48 -3.19
C GLU A 183 8.73 -7.49 -2.35
N PHE A 184 7.67 -8.19 -2.78
CA PHE A 184 6.39 -8.21 -2.06
C PHE A 184 6.41 -9.15 -0.86
N ASP A 185 5.75 -8.73 0.22
CA ASP A 185 5.58 -9.57 1.40
C ASP A 185 4.44 -10.58 1.18
N ILE A 186 4.54 -11.76 1.80
CA ILE A 186 3.58 -12.87 1.70
C ILE A 186 3.26 -13.37 3.10
N LEU A 187 1.95 -13.39 3.41
CA LEU A 187 1.38 -13.96 4.63
C LEU A 187 0.28 -14.94 4.23
N TYR A 188 0.35 -16.17 4.73
CA TYR A 188 -0.77 -17.10 4.64
C TYR A 188 -1.63 -16.94 5.88
N THR A 189 -2.95 -17.02 5.71
CA THR A 189 -3.93 -17.03 6.79
C THR A 189 -4.98 -18.08 6.52
N HIS A 190 -5.52 -18.62 7.60
CA HIS A 190 -6.59 -19.60 7.57
C HIS A 190 -7.49 -19.36 8.78
N PRO A 191 -8.45 -18.43 8.67
CA PRO A 191 -9.53 -18.31 9.65
C PRO A 191 -10.38 -19.59 9.57
N MET A 192 -10.36 -20.40 10.63
CA MET A 192 -11.13 -21.66 10.70
C MET A 192 -12.59 -21.41 11.12
N PHE A 193 -13.11 -20.25 10.77
CA PHE A 193 -14.44 -19.77 11.09
C PHE A 193 -14.95 -18.92 9.93
N GLY A 194 -16.27 -18.84 9.76
CA GLY A 194 -16.90 -18.06 8.71
C GLY A 194 -18.20 -17.42 9.17
N PRO A 195 -19.05 -16.95 8.22
CA PRO A 195 -20.27 -16.21 8.53
C PRO A 195 -21.19 -16.91 9.54
N GLU A 196 -21.30 -18.24 9.48
CA GLU A 196 -22.16 -19.01 10.38
C GLU A 196 -21.54 -19.23 11.77
N SER A 197 -20.25 -19.59 11.83
CA SER A 197 -19.58 -19.91 13.10
C SER A 197 -19.12 -18.67 13.86
N GLY A 198 -18.81 -17.56 13.16
CA GLY A 198 -18.35 -16.30 13.74
C GLY A 198 -19.42 -15.21 13.82
N LYS A 199 -20.70 -15.54 13.63
CA LYS A 199 -21.81 -14.55 13.68
C LYS A 199 -21.94 -13.80 15.01
N ASN A 200 -21.50 -14.42 16.10
CA ASN A 200 -21.59 -13.88 17.46
C ASN A 200 -20.23 -13.33 17.96
N GLY A 201 -19.30 -13.03 17.05
CA GLY A 201 -17.93 -12.64 17.36
C GLY A 201 -16.94 -13.80 17.15
N TRP A 202 -15.65 -13.48 17.20
CA TRP A 202 -14.57 -14.43 16.88
C TRP A 202 -13.80 -14.93 18.11
N VAL A 203 -14.28 -14.57 19.30
CA VAL A 203 -13.66 -14.95 20.58
C VAL A 203 -13.57 -16.47 20.69
N GLY A 204 -12.37 -16.99 20.89
CA GLY A 204 -12.13 -18.43 21.02
C GLY A 204 -12.10 -19.20 19.70
N LEU A 205 -12.36 -18.56 18.55
CA LEU A 205 -12.32 -19.22 17.25
C LEU A 205 -10.89 -19.38 16.76
N THR A 206 -10.59 -20.48 16.09
CA THR A 206 -9.23 -20.78 15.64
C THR A 206 -8.85 -19.96 14.42
N PHE A 207 -7.70 -19.30 14.51
CA PHE A 207 -7.04 -18.62 13.41
C PHE A 207 -5.62 -19.17 13.26
N MET A 208 -5.23 -19.48 12.03
CA MET A 208 -3.88 -19.92 11.70
C MET A 208 -3.28 -18.95 10.68
N CYS A 209 -1.97 -18.80 10.71
CA CYS A 209 -1.24 -18.02 9.73
C CYS A 209 0.16 -18.62 9.51
N ASP A 210 0.86 -18.21 8.46
CA ASP A 210 2.27 -18.53 8.24
C ASP A 210 2.95 -17.34 7.55
N LYS A 211 3.98 -16.79 8.19
CA LYS A 211 4.75 -15.64 7.69
C LYS A 211 5.77 -16.15 6.67
N VAL A 212 5.33 -16.39 5.44
CA VAL A 212 6.17 -17.02 4.40
C VAL A 212 7.29 -16.14 3.90
N ARG A 213 7.04 -14.84 3.69
CA ARG A 213 8.08 -13.89 3.27
C ARG A 213 7.73 -12.50 3.78
N ILE A 214 8.40 -12.02 4.82
CA ILE A 214 8.24 -10.65 5.32
C ILE A 214 9.63 -9.99 5.30
N GLY A 215 9.75 -8.85 4.64
CA GLY A 215 11.03 -8.13 4.64
C GLY A 215 11.43 -7.64 6.04
N ASN A 216 12.74 -7.48 6.25
CA ASN A 216 13.32 -7.24 7.57
C ASN A 216 13.19 -5.80 8.09
N ASP A 217 12.60 -4.88 7.33
CA ASP A 217 12.41 -3.51 7.80
C ASP A 217 11.21 -3.37 8.74
N ASP A 218 11.33 -2.46 9.71
CA ASP A 218 10.32 -2.23 10.75
C ASP A 218 8.93 -1.90 10.18
N LEU A 219 8.88 -1.24 9.01
CA LEU A 219 7.60 -0.87 8.40
C LEU A 219 6.87 -2.09 7.83
N ARG A 220 7.58 -3.08 7.28
CA ARG A 220 7.02 -4.35 6.82
C ARG A 220 6.56 -5.23 7.97
N ILE A 221 7.41 -5.38 8.99
CA ILE A 221 7.07 -6.13 10.20
C ILE A 221 5.85 -5.50 10.88
N SER A 222 5.83 -4.18 11.03
CA SER A 222 4.70 -3.44 11.59
C SER A 222 3.43 -3.58 10.75
N ARG A 223 3.52 -3.54 9.41
CA ARG A 223 2.37 -3.73 8.52
C ARG A 223 1.75 -5.12 8.68
N CYS A 224 2.58 -6.16 8.72
CA CYS A 224 2.15 -7.54 8.94
C CYS A 224 1.51 -7.70 10.34
N GLY A 225 2.19 -7.22 11.38
CA GLY A 225 1.67 -7.26 12.75
C GLY A 225 0.32 -6.55 12.90
N ARG A 226 0.16 -5.37 12.30
CA ARG A 226 -1.11 -4.62 12.31
C ARG A 226 -2.23 -5.30 11.54
N PHE A 227 -1.92 -6.10 10.53
CA PHE A 227 -2.94 -6.89 9.84
C PHE A 227 -3.38 -8.07 10.71
N LEU A 228 -2.44 -8.76 11.37
CA LEU A 228 -2.75 -9.84 12.31
C LEU A 228 -3.49 -9.35 13.56
N ASP A 229 -3.19 -8.13 14.02
CA ASP A 229 -3.86 -7.47 15.16
C ASP A 229 -5.38 -7.36 14.96
N VAL A 230 -5.85 -7.32 13.71
CA VAL A 230 -7.28 -7.33 13.39
C VAL A 230 -7.98 -8.54 13.96
N PHE A 231 -7.36 -9.72 13.81
CA PHE A 231 -7.91 -10.96 14.32
C PHE A 231 -7.68 -11.09 15.83
N ALA A 232 -6.50 -10.69 16.31
CA ALA A 232 -6.16 -10.73 17.73
C ALA A 232 -7.13 -9.91 18.60
N ARG A 233 -7.54 -8.72 18.12
CA ARG A 233 -8.50 -7.84 18.79
C ARG A 233 -9.90 -8.43 18.91
N GLU A 234 -10.27 -9.34 18.01
CA GLU A 234 -11.53 -10.08 18.07
C GLU A 234 -11.46 -11.32 18.97
N GLY A 235 -10.30 -11.57 19.61
CA GLY A 235 -10.12 -12.64 20.58
C GLY A 235 -9.98 -14.04 19.98
N VAL A 236 -9.54 -14.15 18.72
CA VAL A 236 -9.26 -15.45 18.11
C VAL A 236 -8.15 -16.20 18.86
N GLN A 237 -8.19 -17.53 18.83
CA GLN A 237 -7.14 -18.39 19.36
C GLN A 237 -6.19 -18.82 18.24
N ASN A 238 -4.89 -18.79 18.54
CA ASN A 238 -3.89 -19.35 17.65
C ASN A 238 -4.07 -20.87 17.54
N GLY A 239 -4.09 -21.39 16.32
CA GLY A 239 -3.98 -22.82 16.08
C GLY A 239 -2.66 -23.37 16.64
N ARG A 240 -2.65 -24.65 17.03
CA ARG A 240 -1.54 -25.35 17.72
C ARG A 240 -0.20 -25.39 16.97
N ASP A 241 -0.14 -24.86 15.76
CA ASP A 241 1.11 -24.60 15.04
C ASP A 241 1.48 -23.12 15.31
N GLU A 242 2.33 -22.91 16.32
CA GLU A 242 2.85 -21.60 16.71
C GLU A 242 3.34 -20.79 15.50
N LEU A 243 2.78 -19.60 15.27
CA LEU A 243 3.49 -18.37 14.85
C LEU A 243 2.56 -17.19 14.49
N CYS A 244 1.46 -16.97 15.22
CA CYS A 244 0.43 -16.04 14.71
C CYS A 244 -0.20 -15.03 15.65
N VAL A 245 0.30 -14.83 16.87
CA VAL A 245 0.21 -13.55 17.60
C VAL A 245 1.35 -13.55 18.61
#